data_AF-A0A672FAH0-F1
#
_entry.id   AF-A0A672FAH0-F1
#
_cell.length_a   1.000
_cell.length_b   1.000
_cell.length_c   1.000
_cell.angle_alpha   90.00
_cell.angle_beta   90.00
_cell.angle_gamma   90.00
#
_symmetry.space_group_name_H-M   'P 1'
#
loop_
_entity.id
_entity.type
_entity.pdbx_description
1 polymer ?
#
loop_
_entity_poly.entity_id
_entity_poly.type
_entity_poly.pdbx_seq_one_letter_code
_entity_poly.pdbx_strand_id
1 'polypeptide(L)'
;MNTDVEFHIRQNYPWNKLPANVKQSLGNSQREYEKHVLLYSIRNQLRFRNNLVRHVRKDERKYYEELLKYSRDHLMLYPYHLPKVSPCSSVTGHCGVCV
;
A
#
# COMPACT_ATOMS: atom_id res chain seq x y z
N MET A 1 -18.26 -0.18 6.65
CA MET A 1 -17.01 0.60 6.65
C MET A 1 -17.35 1.97 6.10
N ASN A 2 -16.78 3.06 6.65
CA ASN A 2 -17.24 4.42 6.35
C ASN A 2 -16.81 4.80 4.92
N THR A 3 -17.76 4.81 3.98
CA THR A 3 -17.51 4.98 2.54
C THR A 3 -16.79 6.28 2.23
N ASP A 4 -17.10 7.34 2.99
CA ASP A 4 -16.44 8.64 2.90
C ASP A 4 -14.96 8.56 3.28
N VAL A 5 -14.62 7.86 4.37
CA VAL A 5 -13.22 7.70 4.80
C VAL A 5 -12.41 6.98 3.72
N GLU A 6 -12.96 5.91 3.15
CA GLU A 6 -12.31 5.16 2.07
C GLU A 6 -12.11 6.00 0.80
N PHE A 7 -13.09 6.85 0.45
CA PHE A 7 -12.95 7.78 -0.67
C PHE A 7 -11.75 8.72 -0.49
N HIS A 8 -11.58 9.30 0.71
CA HIS A 8 -10.46 10.19 0.97
C HIS A 8 -9.11 9.47 1.01
N ILE A 9 -9.08 8.22 1.48
CA ILE A 9 -7.88 7.37 1.43
C ILE A 9 -7.50 7.06 -0.02
N ARG A 10 -8.47 6.72 -0.89
CA ARG A 10 -8.26 6.50 -2.33
C ARG A 10 -7.67 7.73 -3.03
N GLN A 11 -8.14 8.92 -2.66
CA GLN A 11 -7.64 10.20 -3.18
C GLN A 11 -6.29 10.61 -2.57
N ASN A 12 -5.67 9.79 -1.72
CA ASN A 12 -4.41 10.07 -1.04
C ASN A 12 -4.43 11.38 -0.22
N TYR A 13 -5.57 11.69 0.42
CA TYR A 13 -5.64 12.86 1.30
C TYR A 13 -5.00 12.58 2.67
N PRO A 14 -3.97 13.35 3.07
CA PRO A 14 -3.40 13.25 4.42
C PRO A 14 -4.37 13.78 5.48
N TRP A 15 -4.19 13.38 6.74
CA TRP A 15 -5.05 13.80 7.86
C TRP A 15 -5.29 15.32 7.91
N ASN A 16 -4.26 16.12 7.62
CA ASN A 16 -4.35 17.58 7.64
C ASN A 16 -5.32 18.15 6.60
N LYS A 17 -5.53 17.45 5.47
CA LYS A 17 -6.43 17.88 4.39
C LYS A 17 -7.83 17.26 4.48
N LEU A 18 -8.09 16.41 5.47
CA LEU A 18 -9.41 15.83 5.66
C LEU A 18 -10.41 16.87 6.18
N PRO A 19 -11.65 16.84 5.68
CA PRO A 19 -12.71 17.70 6.19
C PRO A 19 -13.15 17.27 7.60
N ALA A 20 -13.67 18.23 8.37
CA ALA A 20 -13.97 18.06 9.80
C ALA A 20 -15.04 16.99 10.07
N ASN A 21 -16.01 16.83 9.16
CA ASN A 21 -17.02 15.77 9.20
C ASN A 21 -16.37 14.37 9.24
N VAL A 22 -15.39 14.11 8.38
CA VAL A 22 -14.69 12.81 8.30
C VAL A 22 -13.80 12.60 9.53
N LYS A 23 -13.14 13.66 10.01
CA LYS A 23 -12.36 13.60 11.26
C LYS A 23 -13.24 13.26 12.46
N GLN A 24 -14.43 13.88 12.56
CA GLN A 24 -15.40 13.58 13.62
C GLN A 24 -15.88 12.13 13.56
N SER A 25 -16.14 11.59 12.36
CA SER A 25 -16.50 10.17 12.19
C SER A 25 -15.40 9.20 12.68
N LEU A 26 -14.14 9.65 12.71
CA LEU A 26 -12.98 8.90 13.21
C LEU A 26 -12.60 9.26 14.66
N GLY A 27 -13.48 9.97 15.37
CA GLY A 27 -13.26 10.40 16.76
C GLY A 27 -12.15 11.45 16.90
N ASN A 28 -11.88 12.22 15.84
CA ASN A 28 -10.80 13.22 15.76
C ASN A 28 -9.40 12.67 16.07
N SER A 29 -9.22 11.35 15.98
CA SER A 29 -7.96 10.69 16.26
C SER A 29 -7.20 10.42 14.96
N GLN A 30 -6.07 11.11 14.79
CA GLN A 30 -5.18 10.84 13.67
C GLN A 30 -4.71 9.37 13.67
N ARG A 31 -4.42 8.81 14.84
CA ARG A 31 -4.02 7.40 14.99
C ARG A 31 -5.06 6.44 14.44
N GLU A 32 -6.35 6.76 14.59
CA GLU A 32 -7.42 5.91 14.09
C GLU A 32 -7.49 5.98 12.56
N TYR A 33 -7.33 7.17 11.98
CA TYR A 33 -7.21 7.32 10.52
C TYR A 33 -6.02 6.54 9.95
N GLU A 34 -4.87 6.59 10.61
CA GLU A 34 -3.67 5.87 10.19
C GLU A 34 -3.89 4.35 10.18
N LYS A 35 -4.60 3.79 11.16
CA LYS A 35 -5.02 2.38 11.13
C LYS A 35 -5.94 2.08 9.96
N HIS A 36 -6.92 2.94 9.69
CA HIS A 36 -7.82 2.78 8.56
C HIS A 36 -7.07 2.81 7.22
N VAL A 37 -6.13 3.74 7.06
CA VAL A 37 -5.23 3.80 5.89
C VAL A 37 -4.46 2.48 5.75
N LEU A 38 -3.86 1.98 6.83
CA LEU A 38 -3.09 0.73 6.81
C LEU A 38 -3.96 -0.47 6.42
N LEU A 39 -5.10 -0.65 7.08
CA LEU A 39 -6.04 -1.74 6.80
C LEU A 39 -6.57 -1.66 5.37
N TYR A 40 -6.96 -0.47 4.91
CA TYR A 40 -7.41 -0.24 3.55
C TYR A 40 -6.32 -0.60 2.54
N SER A 41 -5.08 -0.21 2.81
CA SER A 41 -3.94 -0.45 1.92
C SER A 41 -3.56 -1.92 1.84
N ILE A 42 -3.61 -2.65 2.96
CA ILE A 42 -3.37 -4.10 2.99
C ILE A 42 -4.49 -4.83 2.25
N ARG A 43 -5.76 -4.48 2.53
CA ARG A 43 -6.94 -5.11 1.90
C ARG A 43 -7.01 -4.88 0.39
N ASN A 44 -6.60 -3.71 -0.07
CA ASN A 44 -6.57 -3.35 -1.50
C ASN A 44 -5.17 -3.53 -2.13
N GLN A 45 -4.22 -4.10 -1.39
CA GLN A 45 -2.84 -4.39 -1.82
C GLN A 45 -2.12 -3.20 -2.48
N LEU A 46 -2.26 -2.02 -1.88
CA LEU A 46 -1.65 -0.80 -2.39
C LEU A 46 -0.13 -0.81 -2.22
N ARG A 47 0.59 -0.28 -3.22
CA ARG A 47 2.05 -0.11 -3.19
C ARG A 47 2.49 0.92 -2.15
N PHE A 48 3.62 0.66 -1.49
CA PHE A 48 4.15 1.56 -0.46
C PHE A 48 4.59 2.94 -0.99
N ARG A 49 5.27 2.98 -2.15
CA ARG A 49 6.02 4.16 -2.62
C ARG A 49 5.17 5.40 -2.95
N ASN A 50 3.91 5.22 -3.36
CA ASN A 50 3.05 6.30 -3.87
C ASN A 50 1.77 6.50 -3.04
N ASN A 51 1.66 5.84 -1.88
CA ASN A 51 0.46 5.91 -1.06
C ASN A 51 0.73 6.50 0.32
N LEU A 52 -0.35 6.89 1.00
CA LEU A 52 -0.33 7.39 2.39
C LEU A 52 0.40 6.47 3.37
N VAL A 53 0.48 5.17 3.07
CA VAL A 53 1.22 4.17 3.87
C VAL A 53 2.63 4.61 4.20
N ARG A 54 3.34 5.29 3.28
CA ARG A 54 4.71 5.78 3.53
C ARG A 54 4.80 6.75 4.70
N HIS A 55 3.73 7.51 4.95
CA HIS A 55 3.66 8.44 6.07
C HIS A 55 3.28 7.75 7.38
N VAL A 56 2.52 6.64 7.29
CA VAL A 56 2.05 5.86 8.44
C VAL A 56 3.10 4.86 8.93
N ARG A 57 3.80 4.20 8.01
CA ARG A 57 4.84 3.21 8.27
C ARG A 57 6.14 3.67 7.62
N LYS A 58 7.20 3.73 8.42
CA LYS A 58 8.56 4.02 7.95
C LYS A 58 9.23 2.77 7.35
N ASP A 59 8.93 1.61 7.91
CA ASP A 59 9.50 0.33 7.52
C ASP A 59 8.73 -0.29 6.36
N GLU A 60 9.21 -0.07 5.13
CA GLU A 60 8.63 -0.65 3.91
C GLU A 60 8.60 -2.19 3.96
N ARG A 61 9.68 -2.81 4.45
CA ARG A 61 9.80 -4.28 4.55
C ARG A 61 8.71 -4.88 5.44
N LYS A 62 8.48 -4.31 6.62
CA LYS A 62 7.44 -4.79 7.55
C LYS A 62 6.04 -4.64 6.97
N TYR A 63 5.79 -3.57 6.21
CA TYR A 63 4.51 -3.39 5.53
C TYR A 63 4.24 -4.53 4.53
N TYR A 64 5.24 -4.90 3.72
CA TYR A 64 5.08 -6.03 2.81
C TYR A 64 4.97 -7.38 3.53
N GLU A 65 5.66 -7.57 4.66
CA GLU A 65 5.51 -8.77 5.49
C GLU A 65 4.06 -8.90 6.02
N GLU A 66 3.45 -7.82 6.52
CA GLU A 66 2.04 -7.82 6.95
C GLU A 66 1.07 -8.04 5.78
N LEU A 67 1.35 -7.44 4.62
CA LEU A 67 0.55 -7.62 3.41
C LEU A 67 0.57 -9.09 2.94
N LEU A 68 1.75 -9.72 2.93
CA LEU A 68 1.91 -11.14 2.60
C LEU A 68 1.20 -12.04 3.61
N LYS A 69 1.30 -11.73 4.90
CA LYS A 69 0.59 -12.46 5.96
C LYS A 69 -0.92 -12.39 5.75
N TYR A 70 -1.47 -11.18 5.57
CA TYR A 70 -2.89 -10.97 5.30
C TYR A 70 -3.38 -11.74 4.07
N SER A 71 -2.60 -11.72 2.98
CA SER A 71 -2.90 -12.45 1.73
C SER A 71 -2.99 -13.96 1.94
N ARG A 72 -2.10 -14.53 2.76
CA ARG A 72 -2.08 -15.96 3.11
C ARG A 72 -3.27 -16.35 3.97
N ASP A 73 -3.59 -15.55 4.99
CA ASP A 73 -4.69 -15.79 5.92
C ASP A 73 -6.07 -15.72 5.24
N HIS A 74 -6.22 -14.88 4.22
CA HIS A 74 -7.51 -14.65 3.55
C HIS A 74 -7.66 -15.42 2.21
N LEU A 75 -6.83 -16.45 1.96
CA LEU A 75 -6.84 -17.24 0.70
C LEU A 75 -6.79 -16.39 -0.58
N MET A 76 -6.25 -15.16 -0.48
CA MET A 76 -5.93 -14.34 -1.64
C MET A 76 -4.60 -14.83 -2.21
N LEU A 77 -4.70 -15.91 -2.98
CA LEU A 77 -3.63 -16.52 -3.75
C LEU A 77 -3.14 -15.54 -4.84
N TYR A 78 -2.27 -14.60 -4.45
CA TYR A 78 -1.54 -13.66 -5.33
C TYR A 78 -2.35 -12.67 -6.19
N PRO A 79 -2.19 -11.36 -5.94
CA PRO A 79 -2.25 -10.37 -7.04
C PRO A 79 -0.99 -9.48 -7.12
N TYR A 80 -0.18 -9.77 -8.15
CA TYR A 80 0.55 -8.83 -9.02
C TYR A 80 1.46 -7.73 -8.44
N HIS A 81 2.49 -8.03 -7.66
CA HIS A 81 3.70 -7.17 -7.64
C HIS A 81 5.00 -8.00 -7.69
N LEU A 82 5.17 -8.81 -8.74
CA LEU A 82 6.50 -9.19 -9.23
C LEU A 82 6.89 -8.22 -10.36
N PRO A 83 7.59 -7.10 -10.10
CA PRO A 83 8.48 -6.58 -11.14
C PRO A 83 9.57 -7.64 -11.37
N LYS A 84 9.67 -8.10 -12.62
CA LYS A 84 10.62 -9.11 -13.13
C LYS A 84 11.96 -9.12 -12.39
N VAL A 85 12.15 -10.03 -11.44
CA VAL A 85 13.44 -10.71 -11.32
C VAL A 85 13.33 -11.87 -12.29
N SER A 86 13.89 -11.70 -13.48
CA SER A 86 14.40 -12.85 -14.22
C SER A 86 15.63 -13.33 -13.47
N PRO A 87 15.64 -14.52 -12.84
CA PRO A 87 16.88 -15.19 -12.55
C PRO A 87 17.38 -15.75 -13.88
N CYS A 88 17.89 -14.88 -14.76
CA CYS A 88 18.75 -15.34 -15.83
C CYS A 88 20.15 -15.36 -15.24
N SER A 89 20.45 -16.50 -14.60
CA SER A 89 21.79 -17.01 -14.42
C SER A 89 22.61 -16.76 -15.69
N SER A 90 23.86 -16.32 -15.51
CA SER A 90 25.03 -16.54 -16.37
C SER A 90 24.74 -16.90 -17.83
N VAL A 91 25.24 -16.18 -18.83
CA VAL A 91 26.60 -16.35 -19.37
C VAL A 91 26.73 -15.37 -20.55
N THR A 92 27.89 -14.74 -20.66
CA THR A 92 28.49 -13.98 -21.79
C THR A 92 27.77 -13.97 -23.15
N GLY A 93 27.72 -12.78 -23.78
CA GLY A 93 27.83 -12.69 -25.24
C GLY A 93 26.88 -11.71 -25.93
N HIS A 94 27.48 -10.73 -26.60
CA HIS A 94 26.93 -9.84 -27.63
C HIS A 94 26.00 -8.70 -27.20
N CYS A 95 26.64 -7.55 -27.07
CA CYS A 95 26.09 -6.22 -27.31
C CYS A 95 25.40 -6.19 -28.69
N GLY A 96 24.09 -6.03 -28.71
CA GLY A 96 23.26 -5.89 -29.91
C GLY A 96 22.40 -4.65 -29.77
N VAL A 97 22.77 -3.64 -30.55
CA VAL A 97 22.24 -2.28 -30.67
C VAL A 97 20.69 -2.23 -30.72
N CYS A 98 20.09 -1.38 -29.89
CA CYS A 98 18.78 -0.80 -30.14
C CYS A 98 18.98 0.66 -30.59
N VAL A 99 19.09 0.89 -31.90
CA VAL A 99 18.57 1.96 -32.78
C VAL A 99 18.92 1.55 -34.21
#